data_AF-A0A6P0NGJ2-F1
#
_entry.id   AF-A0A6P0NGJ2-F1
#
_cell.length_a   1.000
_cell.length_b   1.000
_cell.length_c   1.000
_cell.angle_alpha   90.00
_cell.angle_beta   90.00
_cell.angle_gamma   90.00
#
_symmetry.space_group_name_H-M   'P 1'
#
loop_
_entity.id
_entity.type
_entity.pdbx_description
1 polymer ?
#
loop_
_entity_poly.entity_id
_entity_poly.type
_entity_poly.pdbx_seq_one_letter_code
_entity_poly.pdbx_strand_id
1 'polypeptide(L)'
;QTATFIRYGHDSGVYRNLQAQASSQRLPALQTRLKAELRSIFRADYWAQSLELLDKLGALSCLHPSLTVDADLWLQMHRVSRWQQCFADALGKELEVEPWLARLEVLLAQTEARLQIAENLQLPPTSIQRLQQLQTVENLLLEKFQKGIRLRASLVYQTLQAYELPILLLVSVRHPQQIGTHIWRYITQFIHVKPPISGHELKRLGYPPGPLYRSILTDLTHAVLDGYLVGTPAAITHYLEAHYPRS
;
A
#
# COMPACT_ATOMS: atom_id res chain seq x y z
N GLN A 1 30.29 3.90 24.87
CA GLN A 1 31.34 4.31 23.91
C GLN A 1 30.73 4.60 22.52
N THR A 2 29.92 3.71 21.93
CA THR A 2 29.27 3.91 20.62
C THR A 2 28.34 5.13 20.55
N ALA A 3 27.51 5.37 21.58
CA ALA A 3 26.61 6.54 21.62
C ALA A 3 27.36 7.89 21.64
N THR A 4 28.55 7.92 22.26
CA THR A 4 29.42 9.10 22.33
C THR A 4 30.02 9.42 20.96
N PHE A 5 30.43 8.41 20.19
CA PHE A 5 30.92 8.58 18.82
C PHE A 5 29.82 9.05 17.86
N ILE A 6 28.59 8.56 18.02
CA ILE A 6 27.45 8.97 17.18
C ILE A 6 27.06 10.42 17.45
N ARG A 7 26.96 10.82 18.73
CA ARG A 7 26.72 12.22 19.11
C ARG A 7 27.85 13.14 18.65
N TYR A 8 29.11 12.73 18.84
CA TYR A 8 30.26 13.49 18.35
C TYR A 8 30.24 13.66 16.83
N GLY A 9 29.91 12.62 16.06
CA GLY A 9 29.76 12.72 14.60
C GLY A 9 28.64 13.68 14.17
N HIS A 10 27.51 13.67 14.87
CA HIS A 10 26.39 14.57 14.64
C HIS A 10 26.76 16.03 14.95
N ASP A 11 27.34 16.28 16.12
CA ASP A 11 27.65 17.62 16.62
C ASP A 11 28.89 18.24 15.94
N SER A 12 29.82 17.42 15.45
CA SER A 12 31.00 17.87 14.70
C SER A 12 30.70 18.29 13.25
N GLY A 13 29.47 18.13 12.78
CA GLY A 13 29.08 18.44 11.41
C GLY A 13 29.71 17.52 10.35
N VAL A 14 30.47 16.49 10.75
CA VAL A 14 31.11 15.53 9.85
C VAL A 14 30.07 14.79 9.01
N TYR A 15 28.93 14.40 9.60
CA TYR A 15 27.84 13.80 8.85
C TYR A 15 27.17 14.76 7.88
N ARG A 16 26.97 16.03 8.27
CA ARG A 16 26.38 17.06 7.40
C ARG A 16 27.29 17.39 6.22
N ASN A 17 28.60 17.43 6.46
CA ASN A 17 29.62 17.64 5.43
C ASN A 17 29.75 16.42 4.51
N LEU A 18 29.69 15.19 5.04
CA LEU A 18 29.62 13.97 4.25
C LEU A 18 28.31 13.88 3.46
N GLN A 19 27.17 14.35 3.99
CA GLN A 19 25.91 14.42 3.25
C GLN A 19 26.00 15.43 2.12
N ALA A 20 26.49 16.64 2.38
CA ALA A 20 26.69 17.68 1.38
C ALA A 20 27.66 17.23 0.27
N GLN A 21 28.73 16.51 0.63
CA GLN A 21 29.66 15.91 -0.31
C GLN A 21 29.08 14.67 -1.00
N ALA A 22 28.27 13.84 -0.33
CA ALA A 22 27.65 12.64 -0.90
C ALA A 22 26.49 12.96 -1.85
N SER A 23 25.81 14.10 -1.67
CA SER A 23 24.90 14.65 -2.67
C SER A 23 25.62 15.07 -3.96
N SER A 24 26.94 15.35 -3.90
CA SER A 24 27.77 15.66 -5.07
C SER A 24 28.61 14.47 -5.58
N GLN A 25 28.95 13.50 -4.73
CA GLN A 25 29.67 12.27 -5.05
C GLN A 25 28.93 11.08 -4.43
N ARG A 26 28.14 10.36 -5.24
CA ARG A 26 27.50 9.10 -4.81
C ARG A 26 28.58 8.16 -4.27
N LEU A 27 28.50 7.78 -3.00
CA LEU A 27 29.38 6.79 -2.36
C LEU A 27 28.61 5.45 -2.26
N PRO A 28 28.64 4.59 -3.30
CA PRO A 28 27.70 3.48 -3.43
C PRO A 28 27.92 2.42 -2.34
N ALA A 29 29.16 2.23 -1.90
CA ALA A 29 29.51 1.28 -0.84
C ALA A 29 28.87 1.64 0.52
N LEU A 30 28.76 2.94 0.85
CA LEU A 30 28.13 3.38 2.10
C LEU A 30 26.61 3.25 2.02
N GLN A 31 26.02 3.55 0.86
CA GLN A 31 24.59 3.39 0.61
C GLN A 31 24.15 1.93 0.71
N THR A 32 24.91 1.01 0.10
CA THR A 32 24.63 -0.44 0.19
C THR A 32 24.73 -0.95 1.63
N ARG A 33 25.74 -0.50 2.39
CA ARG A 33 25.87 -0.84 3.81
C ARG A 33 24.70 -0.30 4.63
N LEU A 34 24.33 0.96 4.45
CA LEU A 34 23.20 1.58 5.15
C LEU A 34 21.89 0.83 4.88
N LYS A 35 21.63 0.48 3.61
CA LYS A 35 20.47 -0.36 3.24
C LYS A 35 20.49 -1.71 3.95
N ALA A 36 21.64 -2.38 4.01
CA ALA A 36 21.78 -3.67 4.67
C ALA A 36 21.54 -3.59 6.19
N GLU A 37 22.03 -2.53 6.84
CA GLU A 37 21.77 -2.27 8.27
C GLU A 37 20.28 -1.99 8.52
N LEU A 38 19.65 -1.12 7.73
CA LEU A 38 18.21 -0.83 7.84
C LEU A 38 17.37 -2.08 7.60
N ARG A 39 17.74 -2.91 6.61
CA ARG A 39 17.09 -4.19 6.37
C ARG A 39 17.20 -5.11 7.58
N SER A 40 18.38 -5.20 8.20
CA SER A 40 18.59 -6.05 9.37
C SER A 40 17.77 -5.55 10.56
N ILE A 41 17.79 -4.24 10.83
CA ILE A 41 17.02 -3.59 11.89
C ILE A 41 15.51 -3.82 11.71
N PHE A 42 14.98 -3.51 10.52
CA PHE A 42 13.54 -3.62 10.28
C PHE A 42 13.06 -5.06 10.04
N ARG A 43 13.96 -6.02 9.89
CA ARG A 43 13.62 -7.45 9.84
C ARG A 43 13.60 -8.10 11.23
N ALA A 44 14.35 -7.57 12.18
CA ALA A 44 14.46 -8.12 13.52
C ALA A 44 13.13 -8.03 14.31
N ASP A 45 12.89 -8.98 15.22
CA ASP A 45 11.72 -8.94 16.11
C ASP A 45 11.77 -7.72 17.05
N TYR A 46 12.97 -7.25 17.37
CA TYR A 46 13.24 -6.08 18.21
C TYR A 46 13.35 -4.77 17.42
N TRP A 47 12.81 -4.70 16.20
CA TRP A 47 12.89 -3.51 15.35
C TRP A 47 12.41 -2.23 16.05
N ALA A 48 11.41 -2.35 16.93
CA ALA A 48 10.86 -1.21 17.67
C ALA A 48 11.91 -0.63 18.63
N GLN A 49 12.57 -1.47 19.44
CA GLN A 49 13.63 -1.04 20.34
C GLN A 49 14.81 -0.43 19.56
N SER A 50 15.15 -1.01 18.41
CA SER A 50 16.18 -0.45 17.53
C SER A 50 15.78 0.92 16.95
N LEU A 51 14.54 1.09 16.52
CA LEU A 51 14.06 2.38 16.00
C LEU A 51 14.06 3.47 17.10
N GLU A 52 13.66 3.12 18.31
CA GLU A 52 13.71 4.03 19.47
C GLU A 52 15.15 4.46 19.77
N LEU A 53 16.10 3.53 19.69
CA LEU A 53 17.51 3.84 19.86
C LEU A 53 18.05 4.73 18.73
N LEU A 54 17.68 4.46 17.47
CA LEU A 54 18.06 5.29 16.33
C LEU A 54 17.56 6.73 16.49
N ASP A 55 16.33 6.91 16.94
CA ASP A 55 15.73 8.22 17.19
C ASP A 55 16.45 8.96 18.35
N LYS A 56 16.68 8.29 19.49
CA LYS A 56 17.44 8.85 20.64
C LYS A 56 18.86 9.27 20.29
N LEU A 57 19.47 8.61 19.30
CA LEU A 57 20.82 8.90 18.81
C LEU A 57 20.83 9.95 17.69
N GLY A 58 19.67 10.41 17.21
CA GLY A 58 19.55 11.29 16.04
C GLY A 58 20.01 10.63 14.75
N ALA A 59 20.10 9.30 14.69
CA ALA A 59 20.69 8.56 13.57
C ALA A 59 19.83 8.60 12.29
N LEU A 60 18.52 8.88 12.41
CA LEU A 60 17.66 9.09 11.25
C LEU A 60 18.05 10.32 10.42
N SER A 61 18.73 11.31 11.02
CA SER A 61 19.28 12.47 10.30
C SER A 61 20.27 12.05 9.20
N CYS A 62 20.92 10.87 9.33
CA CYS A 62 21.80 10.31 8.31
C CYS A 62 21.04 9.97 7.01
N LEU A 63 19.74 9.66 7.11
CA LEU A 63 18.88 9.50 5.94
C LEU A 63 18.40 10.85 5.44
N HIS A 64 17.77 11.63 6.32
CA HIS A 64 17.32 12.99 6.01
C HIS A 64 16.98 13.74 7.31
N PRO A 65 17.33 15.03 7.44
CA PRO A 65 17.11 15.80 8.67
C PRO A 65 15.63 16.00 9.05
N SER A 66 14.69 15.84 8.12
CA SER A 66 13.25 15.95 8.42
C SER A 66 12.63 14.67 8.99
N LEU A 67 13.36 13.55 9.01
CA LEU A 67 12.84 12.30 9.56
C LEU A 67 12.89 12.34 11.09
N THR A 68 11.73 12.21 11.71
CA THR A 68 11.56 12.15 13.16
C THR A 68 10.59 11.03 13.51
N VAL A 69 10.77 10.38 14.67
CA VAL A 69 9.84 9.33 15.12
C VAL A 69 8.81 9.91 16.08
N ASP A 70 7.72 10.42 15.52
CA ASP A 70 6.57 10.86 16.31
C ASP A 70 5.62 9.70 16.68
N ALA A 71 4.62 10.01 17.51
CA ALA A 71 3.66 9.04 17.99
C ALA A 71 2.80 8.44 16.86
N ASP A 72 2.51 9.18 15.79
CA ASP A 72 1.71 8.64 14.69
C ASP A 72 2.54 7.68 13.85
N LEU A 73 3.79 8.02 13.52
CA LEU A 73 4.72 7.13 12.83
C LEU A 73 4.90 5.82 13.61
N TRP A 74 5.07 5.89 14.94
CA TRP A 74 5.11 4.69 15.79
C TRP A 74 3.90 3.78 15.58
N LEU A 75 2.70 4.37 15.63
CA LEU A 75 1.47 3.63 15.41
C LEU A 75 1.41 3.07 13.98
N GLN A 76 1.86 3.81 12.97
CA GLN A 76 1.88 3.36 11.57
C GLN A 76 2.82 2.16 11.37
N MET A 77 4.00 2.18 11.99
CA MET A 77 5.00 1.11 11.93
C MET A 77 4.52 -0.20 12.58
N HIS A 78 3.81 -0.10 13.71
CA HIS A 78 3.16 -1.27 14.31
C HIS A 78 1.98 -1.75 13.46
N ARG A 79 1.16 -0.83 12.92
CA ARG A 79 0.03 -1.15 12.05
C ARG A 79 0.49 -1.91 10.80
N VAL A 80 1.51 -1.43 10.09
CA VAL A 80 1.97 -2.07 8.84
C VAL A 80 2.42 -3.51 9.04
N SER A 81 3.14 -3.78 10.14
CA SER A 81 3.58 -5.14 10.49
C SER A 81 2.39 -6.09 10.65
N ARG A 82 1.36 -5.66 11.40
CA ARG A 82 0.18 -6.47 11.66
C ARG A 82 -0.70 -6.60 10.42
N TRP A 83 -0.94 -5.50 9.71
CA TRP A 83 -1.86 -5.47 8.58
C TRP A 83 -1.33 -6.18 7.36
N GLN A 84 -0.02 -6.17 7.15
CA GLN A 84 0.60 -7.00 6.11
C GLN A 84 0.28 -8.48 6.30
N GLN A 85 0.41 -8.99 7.54
CA GLN A 85 0.04 -10.37 7.86
C GLN A 85 -1.46 -10.58 7.66
N CYS A 86 -2.31 -9.71 8.20
CA CYS A 86 -3.75 -9.84 8.04
C CYS A 86 -4.22 -9.82 6.58
N PHE A 87 -3.58 -9.00 5.73
CA PHE A 87 -3.88 -8.97 4.29
C PHE A 87 -3.44 -10.27 3.63
N ALA A 88 -2.25 -10.77 3.97
CA ALA A 88 -1.75 -12.03 3.43
C ALA A 88 -2.67 -13.21 3.78
N ASP A 89 -3.11 -13.29 5.03
CA ASP A 89 -4.05 -14.30 5.51
C ASP A 89 -5.40 -14.22 4.80
N ALA A 90 -5.95 -13.00 4.66
CA ALA A 90 -7.23 -12.79 3.97
C ALA A 90 -7.18 -13.16 2.48
N LEU A 91 -6.06 -12.87 1.81
CA LEU A 91 -5.88 -13.13 0.39
C LEU A 91 -5.41 -14.56 0.09
N GLY A 92 -4.92 -15.28 1.10
CA GLY A 92 -4.27 -16.58 0.93
C GLY A 92 -2.95 -16.52 0.16
N LYS A 93 -2.29 -15.35 0.12
CA LYS A 93 -0.99 -15.15 -0.54
C LYS A 93 -0.22 -13.99 0.08
N GLU A 94 1.11 -14.06 0.04
CA GLU A 94 1.95 -12.95 0.48
C GLU A 94 1.76 -11.71 -0.41
N LEU A 95 1.96 -10.53 0.19
CA LEU A 95 2.01 -9.28 -0.55
C LEU A 95 3.37 -9.17 -1.23
N GLU A 96 3.40 -8.51 -2.39
CA GLU A 96 4.61 -8.26 -3.19
C GLU A 96 5.50 -7.14 -2.58
N VAL A 97 5.73 -7.21 -1.27
CA VAL A 97 6.61 -6.32 -0.51
C VAL A 97 7.13 -7.06 0.72
N GLU A 98 8.45 -7.04 0.93
CA GLU A 98 9.04 -7.64 2.13
C GLU A 98 8.68 -6.84 3.40
N PRO A 99 8.49 -7.46 4.58
CA PRO A 99 8.10 -6.75 5.80
C PRO A 99 9.04 -5.62 6.23
N TRP A 100 10.35 -5.81 6.08
CA TRP A 100 11.33 -4.78 6.40
C TRP A 100 11.20 -3.57 5.45
N LEU A 101 10.86 -3.82 4.18
CA LEU A 101 10.71 -2.80 3.16
C LEU A 101 9.40 -2.01 3.36
N ALA A 102 8.31 -2.69 3.72
CA ALA A 102 7.06 -2.03 4.07
C ALA A 102 7.23 -1.08 5.28
N ARG A 103 7.99 -1.48 6.30
CA ARG A 103 8.36 -0.61 7.43
C ARG A 103 9.20 0.58 6.98
N LEU A 104 10.22 0.35 6.15
CA LEU A 104 11.03 1.45 5.61
C LEU A 104 10.19 2.42 4.77
N GLU A 105 9.26 1.93 3.95
CA GLU A 105 8.37 2.78 3.15
C GLU A 105 7.44 3.63 4.02
N VAL A 106 6.95 3.10 5.14
CA VAL A 106 6.19 3.87 6.13
C VAL A 106 7.02 5.01 6.73
N LEU A 107 8.28 4.74 7.08
CA LEU A 107 9.22 5.78 7.55
C LEU A 107 9.46 6.83 6.47
N LEU A 108 9.74 6.41 5.23
CA LEU A 108 10.02 7.33 4.12
C LEU A 108 8.79 8.16 3.73
N ALA A 109 7.58 7.64 3.89
CA ALA A 109 6.34 8.37 3.62
C ALA A 109 6.13 9.63 4.49
N GLN A 110 6.93 9.83 5.54
CA GLN A 110 6.88 11.03 6.40
C GLN A 110 7.61 12.25 5.81
N THR A 111 8.35 12.09 4.72
CA THR A 111 9.17 13.17 4.17
C THR A 111 8.92 13.37 2.67
N GLU A 112 9.02 14.62 2.23
CA GLU A 112 9.00 14.97 0.81
C GLU A 112 10.27 14.47 0.09
N ALA A 113 11.37 14.26 0.80
CA ALA A 113 12.60 13.72 0.26
C ALA A 113 12.57 12.19 0.01
N ARG A 114 11.40 11.54 0.15
CA ARG A 114 11.25 10.08 0.11
C ARG A 114 11.86 9.43 -1.14
N LEU A 115 11.72 10.07 -2.30
CA LEU A 115 12.24 9.56 -3.57
C LEU A 115 13.76 9.61 -3.62
N GLN A 116 14.33 10.76 -3.25
CA GLN A 116 15.78 10.91 -3.18
C GLN A 116 16.41 9.88 -2.23
N ILE A 117 15.80 9.65 -1.07
CA ILE A 117 16.28 8.66 -0.09
C ILE A 117 16.15 7.24 -0.66
N ALA A 118 15.02 6.90 -1.28
CA ALA A 118 14.78 5.58 -1.86
C ALA A 118 15.76 5.25 -3.00
N GLU A 119 16.04 6.23 -3.87
CA GLU A 119 17.04 6.12 -4.94
C GLU A 119 18.45 5.97 -4.38
N ASN A 120 18.82 6.77 -3.37
CA ASN A 120 20.11 6.69 -2.70
C ASN A 120 20.30 5.33 -2.00
N LEU A 121 19.25 4.77 -1.41
CA LEU A 121 19.28 3.43 -0.82
C LEU A 121 19.17 2.32 -1.85
N GLN A 122 19.06 2.64 -3.15
CA GLN A 122 18.90 1.69 -4.25
C GLN A 122 17.75 0.71 -3.95
N LEU A 123 16.60 1.23 -3.52
CA LEU A 123 15.41 0.41 -3.28
C LEU A 123 14.88 -0.18 -4.60
N PRO A 124 14.11 -1.28 -4.56
CA PRO A 124 13.53 -1.86 -5.77
C PRO A 124 12.71 -0.82 -6.57
N PRO A 125 12.71 -0.88 -7.92
CA PRO A 125 11.94 0.06 -8.75
C PRO A 125 10.45 0.14 -8.37
N THR A 126 9.85 -0.99 -8.00
CA THR A 126 8.45 -1.06 -7.54
C THR A 126 8.21 -0.28 -6.25
N SER A 127 9.19 -0.24 -5.34
CA SER A 127 9.16 0.57 -4.11
C SER A 127 9.25 2.06 -4.42
N ILE A 128 10.18 2.44 -5.31
CA ILE A 128 10.35 3.84 -5.74
C ILE A 128 9.08 4.35 -6.42
N GLN A 129 8.52 3.57 -7.35
CA GLN A 129 7.27 3.91 -8.05
C GLN A 129 6.11 4.05 -7.06
N ARG A 130 5.98 3.13 -6.09
CA ARG A 130 4.95 3.19 -5.06
C ARG A 130 5.08 4.44 -4.20
N LEU A 131 6.28 4.78 -3.73
CA LEU A 131 6.54 6.00 -2.97
C LEU A 131 6.26 7.27 -3.79
N GLN A 132 6.51 7.25 -5.10
CA GLN A 132 6.24 8.36 -6.02
C GLN A 132 4.75 8.60 -6.20
N GLN A 133 3.97 7.52 -6.31
CA GLN A 133 2.53 7.59 -6.53
C GLN A 133 1.74 7.82 -5.24
N LEU A 134 2.34 7.59 -4.07
CA LEU A 134 1.66 7.56 -2.78
C LEU A 134 0.76 8.78 -2.54
N GLN A 135 1.31 10.00 -2.65
CA GLN A 135 0.55 11.22 -2.38
C GLN A 135 -0.66 11.37 -3.31
N THR A 136 -0.48 11.06 -4.60
CA THR A 136 -1.56 11.12 -5.60
C THR A 136 -2.66 10.12 -5.27
N VAL A 137 -2.28 8.89 -4.90
CA VAL A 137 -3.25 7.84 -4.54
C VAL A 137 -3.98 8.18 -3.24
N GLU A 138 -3.27 8.70 -2.23
CA GLU A 138 -3.88 9.16 -0.98
C GLU A 138 -4.93 10.24 -1.23
N ASN A 139 -4.58 11.26 -2.01
CA ASN A 139 -5.50 12.37 -2.32
C ASN A 139 -6.76 11.86 -3.05
N LEU A 140 -6.59 11.01 -4.07
CA LEU A 140 -7.71 10.44 -4.82
C LEU A 140 -8.62 9.57 -3.95
N LEU A 141 -8.04 8.76 -3.05
CA LEU A 141 -8.82 7.90 -2.16
C LEU A 141 -9.50 8.70 -1.04
N LEU A 142 -8.86 9.74 -0.50
CA LEU A 142 -9.47 10.64 0.48
C LEU A 142 -10.66 11.40 -0.12
N GLU A 143 -10.53 11.86 -1.38
CA GLU A 143 -11.60 12.54 -2.10
C GLU A 143 -12.78 11.60 -2.36
N LYS A 144 -12.52 10.34 -2.74
CA LYS A 144 -13.57 9.35 -3.01
C LYS A 144 -14.22 8.81 -1.74
N PHE A 145 -13.45 8.63 -0.67
CA PHE A 145 -13.88 7.99 0.58
C PHE A 145 -14.09 9.02 1.70
N GLN A 146 -14.87 10.05 1.39
CA GLN A 146 -15.22 11.08 2.36
C GLN A 146 -15.96 10.49 3.56
N LYS A 147 -15.55 10.92 4.76
CA LYS A 147 -16.10 10.45 6.03
C LYS A 147 -17.60 10.77 6.11
N GLY A 148 -18.40 9.77 6.50
CA GLY A 148 -19.85 9.91 6.71
C GLY A 148 -20.71 9.54 5.50
N ILE A 149 -20.13 9.31 4.33
CA ILE A 149 -20.85 8.80 3.16
C ILE A 149 -20.79 7.28 3.14
N ARG A 150 -21.96 6.62 3.17
CA ARG A 150 -22.04 5.17 2.98
C ARG A 150 -21.86 4.85 1.50
N LEU A 151 -20.68 4.38 1.14
CA LEU A 151 -20.36 3.98 -0.23
C LEU A 151 -20.94 2.60 -0.57
N ARG A 152 -21.34 2.45 -1.83
CA ARG A 152 -21.71 1.17 -2.44
C ARG A 152 -20.49 0.24 -2.51
N ALA A 153 -20.72 -1.06 -2.34
CA ALA A 153 -19.64 -2.04 -2.33
C ALA A 153 -18.98 -2.15 -3.71
N SER A 154 -19.77 -2.07 -4.78
CA SER A 154 -19.30 -2.02 -6.16
C SER A 154 -18.35 -0.84 -6.40
N LEU A 155 -18.67 0.35 -5.89
CA LEU A 155 -17.84 1.54 -6.02
C LEU A 155 -16.50 1.38 -5.28
N VAL A 156 -16.52 0.83 -4.07
CA VAL A 156 -15.30 0.55 -3.30
C VAL A 156 -14.44 -0.48 -4.05
N TYR A 157 -15.05 -1.57 -4.52
CA TYR A 157 -14.37 -2.59 -5.33
C TYR A 157 -13.73 -1.99 -6.59
N GLN A 158 -14.52 -1.23 -7.37
CA GLN A 158 -14.06 -0.63 -8.62
C GLN A 158 -12.93 0.37 -8.41
N THR A 159 -12.99 1.13 -7.31
CA THR A 159 -11.96 2.11 -6.98
C THR A 159 -10.66 1.42 -6.56
N LEU A 160 -10.75 0.41 -5.70
CA LEU A 160 -9.57 -0.22 -5.09
C LEU A 160 -8.89 -1.25 -5.99
N GLN A 161 -9.61 -1.92 -6.88
CA GLN A 161 -9.02 -2.88 -7.84
C GLN A 161 -8.02 -2.25 -8.80
N ALA A 162 -8.01 -0.91 -8.94
CA ALA A 162 -7.08 -0.18 -9.79
C ALA A 162 -5.66 -0.06 -9.19
N TYR A 163 -5.47 -0.47 -7.94
CA TYR A 163 -4.22 -0.29 -7.21
C TYR A 163 -3.63 -1.62 -6.74
N GLU A 164 -2.31 -1.68 -6.68
CA GLU A 164 -1.60 -2.84 -6.14
C GLU A 164 -1.77 -2.94 -4.61
N LEU A 165 -1.73 -4.16 -4.08
CA LEU A 165 -1.90 -4.42 -2.66
C LEU A 165 -0.88 -3.69 -1.75
N PRO A 166 0.42 -3.60 -2.10
CA PRO A 166 1.38 -2.88 -1.27
C PRO A 166 1.09 -1.38 -1.10
N ILE A 167 0.61 -0.69 -2.14
CA ILE A 167 0.23 0.73 -2.01
C ILE A 167 -1.05 0.88 -1.18
N LEU A 168 -2.01 -0.04 -1.33
CA LEU A 168 -3.19 -0.06 -0.47
C LEU A 168 -2.84 -0.31 1.00
N LEU A 169 -1.88 -1.20 1.28
CA LEU A 169 -1.34 -1.38 2.63
C LEU A 169 -0.77 -0.05 3.17
N LEU A 170 0.10 0.62 2.40
CA LEU A 170 0.76 1.86 2.82
C LEU A 170 -0.26 3.00 3.09
N VAL A 171 -1.23 3.18 2.19
CA VAL A 171 -2.31 4.16 2.37
C VAL A 171 -3.18 3.82 3.59
N SER A 172 -3.53 2.54 3.74
CA SER A 172 -4.42 2.10 4.82
C SER A 172 -3.80 2.39 6.19
N VAL A 173 -2.50 2.15 6.37
CA VAL A 173 -1.84 2.37 7.66
C VAL A 173 -1.73 3.85 8.00
N ARG A 174 -1.61 4.73 7.00
CA ARG A 174 -1.56 6.20 7.16
C ARG A 174 -2.94 6.80 7.41
N HIS A 175 -3.98 6.23 6.80
CA HIS A 175 -5.36 6.70 6.93
C HIS A 175 -6.29 5.60 7.47
N PRO A 176 -6.07 5.09 8.70
CA PRO A 176 -6.74 3.89 9.20
C PRO A 176 -8.25 4.04 9.34
N GLN A 177 -8.72 5.25 9.66
CA GLN A 177 -10.14 5.52 9.90
C GLN A 177 -10.87 5.91 8.62
N GLN A 178 -10.26 6.77 7.80
CA GLN A 178 -10.87 7.33 6.59
C GLN A 178 -10.88 6.33 5.44
N ILE A 179 -9.75 5.64 5.20
CA ILE A 179 -9.56 4.76 4.04
C ILE A 179 -9.38 3.30 4.48
N GLY A 180 -8.68 3.06 5.60
CA GLY A 180 -8.30 1.72 6.03
C GLY A 180 -9.46 0.76 6.22
N THR A 181 -10.62 1.24 6.71
CA THR A 181 -11.83 0.43 6.86
C THR A 181 -12.41 -0.03 5.52
N HIS A 182 -12.36 0.81 4.47
CA HIS A 182 -12.78 0.46 3.12
C HIS A 182 -11.83 -0.54 2.47
N ILE A 183 -10.52 -0.32 2.62
CA ILE A 183 -9.49 -1.26 2.13
C ILE A 183 -9.64 -2.61 2.82
N TRP A 184 -9.85 -2.65 4.13
CA TRP A 184 -10.05 -3.89 4.86
C TRP A 184 -11.25 -4.70 4.33
N ARG A 185 -12.40 -4.05 4.12
CA ARG A 185 -13.59 -4.71 3.54
C ARG A 185 -13.34 -5.18 2.11
N TYR A 186 -12.61 -4.40 1.31
CA TYR A 186 -12.23 -4.82 -0.03
C TYR A 186 -11.38 -6.10 0.00
N ILE A 187 -10.32 -6.10 0.81
CA ILE A 187 -9.38 -7.22 0.92
C ILE A 187 -10.02 -8.49 1.49
N THR A 188 -10.93 -8.36 2.46
CA THR A 188 -11.52 -9.51 3.16
C THR A 188 -12.82 -10.00 2.57
N GLN A 189 -13.51 -9.20 1.75
CA GLN A 189 -14.85 -9.52 1.26
C GLN A 189 -14.95 -9.31 -0.25
N PHE A 190 -14.78 -8.08 -0.72
CA PHE A 190 -15.20 -7.72 -2.08
C PHE A 190 -14.31 -8.32 -3.16
N ILE A 191 -12.99 -8.41 -2.92
CA ILE A 191 -12.04 -8.97 -3.89
C ILE A 191 -12.31 -10.47 -4.18
N HIS A 192 -13.02 -11.16 -3.29
CA HIS A 192 -13.34 -12.58 -3.44
C HIS A 192 -14.65 -12.83 -4.18
N VAL A 193 -15.46 -11.80 -4.45
CA VAL A 193 -16.73 -11.95 -5.17
C VAL A 193 -16.45 -12.20 -6.64
N LYS A 194 -16.90 -13.37 -7.13
CA LYS A 194 -16.81 -13.76 -8.54
C LYS A 194 -18.10 -13.40 -9.28
N PRO A 195 -18.03 -13.17 -10.60
CA PRO A 195 -19.24 -13.09 -11.42
C PRO A 195 -20.13 -14.32 -11.19
N PRO A 196 -21.45 -14.15 -11.06
CA PRO A 196 -22.35 -15.25 -10.74
C PRO A 196 -22.53 -16.25 -11.89
N ILE A 197 -22.07 -15.91 -13.10
CA ILE A 197 -22.00 -16.79 -14.28
C ILE A 197 -20.67 -16.61 -15.00
N SER A 198 -20.31 -17.61 -15.81
CA SER A 198 -19.14 -17.62 -16.68
C SER A 198 -19.45 -17.13 -18.11
N GLY A 199 -18.42 -16.84 -18.89
CA GLY A 199 -18.58 -16.55 -20.32
C GLY A 199 -19.18 -17.73 -21.12
N HIS A 200 -18.96 -18.97 -20.67
CA HIS A 200 -19.59 -20.16 -21.28
C HIS A 200 -21.11 -20.15 -21.06
N GLU A 201 -21.56 -19.71 -19.88
CA GLU A 201 -22.98 -19.53 -19.60
C GLU A 201 -23.61 -18.42 -20.42
N LEU A 202 -22.93 -17.28 -20.56
CA LEU A 202 -23.38 -16.21 -21.47
C LEU A 202 -23.56 -16.72 -22.90
N LYS A 203 -22.63 -17.57 -23.38
CA LYS A 203 -22.74 -18.19 -24.70
C LYS A 203 -23.97 -19.09 -24.81
N ARG A 204 -24.26 -19.90 -23.78
CA ARG A 204 -25.46 -20.75 -23.74
C ARG A 204 -26.76 -19.94 -23.70
N LEU A 205 -26.71 -18.75 -23.10
CA LEU A 205 -27.84 -17.81 -23.06
C LEU A 205 -28.01 -17.01 -24.38
N GLY A 206 -27.15 -17.25 -25.38
CA GLY A 206 -27.28 -16.66 -26.72
C GLY A 206 -26.56 -15.33 -26.90
N TYR A 207 -25.70 -14.92 -25.96
CA TYR A 207 -24.87 -13.73 -26.16
C TYR A 207 -23.69 -14.04 -27.10
N PRO A 208 -23.37 -13.17 -28.07
CA PRO A 208 -22.22 -13.35 -28.94
C PRO A 208 -20.92 -13.08 -28.17
N PRO A 209 -19.89 -13.93 -28.34
CA PRO A 209 -18.61 -13.71 -27.68
C PRO A 209 -17.97 -12.41 -28.16
N GLY A 210 -17.49 -11.59 -27.23
CA GLY A 210 -16.85 -10.31 -27.55
C GLY A 210 -16.65 -9.40 -26.35
N PRO A 211 -16.28 -8.13 -26.57
CA PRO A 211 -16.03 -7.14 -25.51
C PRO A 211 -17.20 -6.98 -24.52
N LEU A 212 -18.42 -7.20 -25.01
CA LEU A 212 -19.66 -7.15 -24.23
C LEU A 212 -19.66 -8.13 -23.04
N TYR A 213 -19.00 -9.28 -23.15
CA TYR A 213 -18.92 -10.25 -22.05
C TYR A 213 -18.29 -9.64 -20.81
N ARG A 214 -17.21 -8.86 -20.99
CA ARG A 214 -16.52 -8.23 -19.87
C ARG A 214 -17.44 -7.24 -19.17
N SER A 215 -18.18 -6.44 -19.92
CA SER A 215 -19.15 -5.48 -19.37
C SER A 215 -20.25 -6.19 -18.59
N ILE A 216 -20.87 -7.21 -19.18
CA ILE A 216 -21.93 -8.00 -18.52
C ILE A 216 -21.42 -8.62 -17.21
N LEU A 217 -20.27 -9.31 -17.25
CA LEU A 217 -19.70 -9.96 -16.06
C LEU A 217 -19.33 -8.95 -14.97
N THR A 218 -18.84 -7.77 -15.36
CA THR A 218 -18.53 -6.68 -14.42
C THR A 218 -19.80 -6.14 -13.76
N ASP A 219 -20.84 -5.87 -14.55
CA ASP A 219 -22.11 -5.34 -14.05
C ASP A 219 -22.84 -6.34 -13.14
N LEU A 220 -22.84 -7.63 -13.51
CA LEU A 220 -23.37 -8.69 -12.65
C LEU A 220 -22.61 -8.76 -11.32
N THR A 221 -21.28 -8.65 -11.35
CA THR A 221 -20.45 -8.64 -10.14
C THR A 221 -20.77 -7.43 -9.27
N HIS A 222 -20.93 -6.24 -9.87
CA HIS A 222 -21.33 -5.03 -9.17
C HIS A 222 -22.73 -5.15 -8.56
N ALA A 223 -23.69 -5.73 -9.29
CA ALA A 223 -25.05 -5.94 -8.79
C ALA A 223 -25.07 -6.93 -7.61
N VAL A 224 -24.25 -7.98 -7.64
CA VAL A 224 -24.06 -8.90 -6.50
C VAL A 224 -23.44 -8.17 -5.31
N LEU A 225 -22.36 -7.41 -5.52
CA LEU A 225 -21.69 -6.64 -4.48
C LEU A 225 -22.63 -5.65 -3.78
N ASP A 226 -23.47 -4.97 -4.55
CA ASP A 226 -24.43 -4.00 -4.04
C ASP A 226 -25.71 -4.64 -3.46
N GLY A 227 -25.86 -5.96 -3.56
CA GLY A 227 -27.02 -6.71 -3.05
C GLY A 227 -28.27 -6.60 -3.91
N TYR A 228 -28.18 -6.07 -5.12
CA TYR A 228 -29.29 -5.98 -6.07
C TYR A 228 -29.55 -7.29 -6.83
N LEU A 229 -28.56 -8.16 -6.88
CA LEU A 229 -28.64 -9.44 -7.58
C LEU A 229 -28.29 -10.59 -6.64
N VAL A 230 -29.24 -11.51 -6.46
CA VAL A 230 -28.98 -12.81 -5.85
C VAL A 230 -28.48 -13.74 -6.96
N GLY A 231 -27.42 -14.52 -6.71
CA GLY A 231 -26.79 -15.42 -7.69
C GLY A 231 -27.64 -16.61 -8.17
N THR A 232 -28.97 -16.54 -8.07
CA THR A 232 -29.90 -17.55 -8.59
C THR A 232 -30.08 -17.41 -10.11
N PRO A 233 -30.19 -18.52 -10.86
CA PRO A 233 -30.35 -18.47 -12.33
C PRO A 233 -31.48 -17.56 -12.82
N ALA A 234 -32.65 -17.58 -12.17
CA ALA A 234 -33.80 -16.77 -12.55
C ALA A 234 -33.53 -15.25 -12.44
N ALA A 235 -32.91 -14.81 -11.34
CA ALA A 235 -32.58 -13.40 -11.13
C ALA A 235 -31.53 -12.91 -12.14
N ILE A 236 -30.56 -13.78 -12.48
CA ILE A 236 -29.52 -13.47 -13.48
C ILE A 236 -30.14 -13.33 -14.87
N THR A 237 -31.02 -14.25 -15.28
CA THR A 237 -31.73 -14.16 -16.56
C THR A 237 -32.57 -12.88 -16.64
N HIS A 238 -33.32 -12.55 -15.58
CA HIS A 238 -34.13 -11.34 -15.54
C HIS A 238 -33.28 -10.06 -15.67
N TYR A 239 -32.15 -10.00 -14.94
CA TYR A 239 -31.21 -8.89 -15.04
C TYR A 239 -30.65 -8.73 -16.45
N LEU A 240 -30.28 -9.85 -17.09
CA LEU A 240 -29.74 -9.86 -18.45
C LEU A 240 -30.78 -9.40 -19.48
N GLU A 241 -32.03 -9.83 -19.38
CA GLU A 241 -33.11 -9.40 -20.27
C GLU A 241 -33.42 -7.90 -20.13
N ALA A 242 -33.37 -7.37 -18.91
CA ALA A 242 -33.65 -5.95 -18.65
C ALA A 242 -32.55 -5.01 -19.11
N HIS A 243 -31.27 -5.39 -18.93
CA HIS A 243 -30.12 -4.50 -19.17
C HIS A 243 -29.39 -4.79 -20.48
N TYR A 244 -29.49 -6.01 -20.99
CA TYR A 244 -28.80 -6.48 -22.19
C TYR A 244 -29.77 -7.25 -23.10
N PRO A 245 -30.83 -6.61 -23.60
CA PRO A 245 -31.81 -7.26 -24.46
C PRO A 245 -31.13 -7.79 -25.73
N ARG A 246 -31.47 -9.03 -26.08
CA ARG A 246 -30.98 -9.67 -27.32
C ARG A 246 -31.78 -9.07 -28.48
N SER A 247 -31.09 -8.56 -29.50
CA SER A 247 -31.67 -8.14 -30.78
C SER A 247 -32.23 -9.33 -31.56
#